data_AF-A0A962Y944-F1
#
_entry.id   AF-A0A962Y944-F1
#
_cell.length_a   1.000
_cell.length_b   1.000
_cell.length_c   1.000
_cell.angle_alpha   90.00
_cell.angle_beta   90.00
_cell.angle_gamma   90.00
#
_symmetry.space_group_name_H-M   'P 1'
#
loop_
_entity.id
_entity.type
_entity.pdbx_description
1 polymer ?
#
loop_
_entity_poly.entity_id
_entity_poly.type
_entity_poly.pdbx_seq_one_letter_code
_entity_poly.pdbx_strand_id
1 'polypeptide(L)'
;MIRVKRNYRAWVANETLEDYALRYAARSYRRWPAWLLANTALGGISFLALEAIGGAITLSYGFHNAFAAILLVSLIIFITNLPIAYYASRYNIDMDLLTRGAG
;
A
#
# COMPACT_ATOMS: atom_id res chain seq x y z
N MET A 1 -10.76 -47.70 14.24
CA MET A 1 -10.03 -46.79 13.32
C MET A 1 -9.36 -45.71 14.18
N ILE A 2 -8.09 -45.89 14.52
CA ILE A 2 -7.35 -45.01 15.44
C ILE A 2 -7.01 -43.73 14.68
N ARG A 3 -7.65 -42.59 15.02
CA ARG A 3 -7.32 -41.27 14.46
C ARG A 3 -5.93 -40.88 14.97
N VAL A 4 -4.93 -41.02 14.11
CA VAL A 4 -3.61 -40.41 14.30
C VAL A 4 -3.81 -38.90 14.39
N LYS A 5 -3.67 -38.32 15.58
CA LYS A 5 -3.55 -36.86 15.73
C LYS A 5 -2.21 -36.47 15.12
N ARG A 6 -2.25 -35.85 13.93
CA ARG A 6 -1.09 -35.21 13.32
C ARG A 6 -0.61 -34.12 14.28
N ASN A 7 0.51 -34.37 14.95
CA ASN A 7 1.22 -33.37 15.75
C ASN A 7 1.86 -32.37 14.78
N TYR A 8 1.11 -31.32 14.44
CA TYR A 8 1.69 -30.15 13.80
C TYR A 8 2.57 -29.44 14.84
N ARG A 9 3.81 -29.09 14.45
CA ARG A 9 4.71 -28.29 15.29
C ARG A 9 3.96 -27.03 15.72
N ALA A 10 4.13 -26.58 16.97
CA ALA A 10 3.40 -25.45 17.58
C ALA A 10 3.38 -24.14 16.76
N TRP A 11 4.26 -24.00 15.77
CA TRP A 11 4.32 -22.91 14.80
C TRP A 11 3.18 -22.92 13.76
N VAL A 12 2.62 -24.10 13.47
CA VAL A 12 1.54 -24.32 12.49
C VAL A 12 0.15 -24.35 13.16
N ALA A 13 0.10 -24.37 14.50
CA ALA A 13 -1.12 -24.56 15.28
C ALA A 13 -1.37 -23.43 16.32
N ASN A 14 -0.85 -22.23 16.07
CA ASN A 14 -1.10 -21.06 16.92
C ASN A 14 -1.96 -20.04 16.16
N GLU A 15 -3.28 -20.31 16.12
CA GLU A 15 -4.32 -19.42 15.56
C GLU A 15 -4.23 -17.99 16.12
N THR A 16 -3.75 -17.83 17.36
CA THR A 16 -3.57 -16.53 18.02
C THR A 16 -2.48 -15.66 17.41
N LEU A 17 -1.44 -16.25 16.79
CA LEU A 17 -0.41 -15.49 16.07
C LEU A 17 -0.88 -15.10 14.67
N GLU A 18 -1.66 -15.96 14.02
CA GLU A 18 -2.28 -15.70 12.72
C GLU A 18 -3.32 -14.57 12.83
N ASP A 19 -4.16 -14.59 13.88
CA ASP A 19 -5.13 -13.54 14.17
C ASP A 19 -4.48 -12.20 14.51
N TYR A 20 -3.27 -12.21 15.09
CA TYR A 20 -2.51 -11.00 15.38
C TYR A 20 -1.97 -10.35 14.11
N ALA A 21 -1.44 -11.15 13.18
CA ALA A 21 -0.98 -10.69 11.87
C ALA A 21 -2.12 -10.17 10.99
N LEU A 22 -3.32 -10.72 11.13
CA LEU A 22 -4.52 -10.31 10.38
C LEU A 22 -5.23 -9.07 10.96
N ARG A 23 -4.98 -8.71 12.22
CA ARG A 23 -5.68 -7.59 12.90
C ARG A 23 -4.85 -6.33 13.08
N TYR A 24 -3.53 -6.44 13.14
CA TYR A 24 -2.68 -5.29 13.48
C TYR A 24 -1.38 -5.28 12.70
N ALA A 25 -1.09 -4.16 12.03
CA ALA A 25 0.27 -3.86 11.60
C ALA A 25 1.14 -3.67 12.85
N ALA A 26 1.98 -4.67 13.16
CA ALA A 26 2.75 -4.70 14.40
C ALA A 26 3.68 -3.48 14.52
N ARG A 27 3.40 -2.62 15.52
CA ARG A 27 4.11 -1.36 15.82
C ARG A 27 5.65 -1.53 15.98
N SER A 28 6.11 -2.75 16.25
CA SER A 28 7.53 -3.15 16.43
C SER A 28 8.30 -3.38 15.10
N TYR A 29 7.62 -3.38 13.95
CA TYR A 29 8.25 -3.60 12.63
C TYR A 29 8.57 -2.31 11.86
N ARG A 30 8.33 -1.13 12.45
CA ARG A 30 8.66 0.18 11.85
C ARG A 30 10.16 0.48 11.95
N ARG A 31 10.98 -0.34 11.28
CA ARG A 31 12.45 -0.32 11.33
C ARG A 31 13.08 0.41 10.15
N TRP A 32 12.27 0.74 9.14
CA TRP A 32 12.73 1.22 7.86
C TRP A 32 12.55 2.75 7.76
N PRO A 33 13.57 3.49 7.29
CA PRO A 33 13.48 4.94 7.13
C PRO A 33 12.49 5.29 6.01
N ALA A 34 11.80 6.43 6.16
CA ALA A 34 10.79 6.89 5.20
C ALA A 34 11.34 7.00 3.76
N TRP A 35 12.63 7.34 3.62
CA TRP A 35 13.31 7.42 2.32
C TRP A 35 13.38 6.07 1.59
N LEU A 36 13.63 4.99 2.33
CA LEU A 36 13.72 3.65 1.75
C LEU A 36 12.33 3.15 1.32
N LEU A 37 11.30 3.44 2.13
CA LEU A 37 9.91 3.18 1.75
C LEU A 37 9.51 3.97 0.51
N ALA A 38 9.89 5.25 0.43
CA ALA A 38 9.60 6.09 -0.73
C ALA A 38 10.24 5.54 -2.00
N ASN A 39 11.52 5.15 -1.95
CA ASN A 39 12.20 4.56 -3.10
C ASN A 39 11.59 3.22 -3.53
N THR A 40 11.20 2.35 -2.59
CA THR A 40 10.50 1.10 -2.92
C THR A 40 9.13 1.35 -3.53
N ALA A 41 8.38 2.32 -2.99
CA ALA A 41 7.10 2.74 -3.55
C ALA A 41 7.30 3.27 -4.99
N LEU A 42 8.26 4.17 -5.21
CA LEU A 42 8.63 4.69 -6.54
C LEU A 42 9.02 3.58 -7.51
N GLY A 43 9.71 2.53 -7.05
CA GLY A 43 9.99 1.34 -7.86
C GLY A 43 8.72 0.59 -8.25
N GLY A 44 7.74 0.47 -7.34
CA GLY A 44 6.47 -0.22 -7.59
C GLY A 44 5.54 0.52 -8.57
N ILE A 45 5.54 1.86 -8.56
CA ILE A 45 4.78 2.67 -9.54
C ILE A 45 5.50 2.84 -10.89
N SER A 46 6.69 2.29 -11.08
CA SER A 46 7.43 2.35 -12.34
C SER A 46 6.88 1.34 -13.38
N PHE A 47 5.65 1.57 -13.85
CA PHE A 47 4.98 0.69 -14.82
C PHE A 47 4.85 1.36 -16.20
N LEU A 48 5.07 0.59 -17.27
CA LEU A 48 5.10 1.09 -18.66
C LEU A 48 3.77 1.72 -19.12
N ALA A 49 2.64 1.34 -18.49
CA ALA A 49 1.34 1.95 -18.76
C ALA A 49 1.29 3.44 -18.37
N LEU A 50 1.94 3.85 -17.28
CA LEU A 50 1.96 5.26 -16.88
C LEU A 50 2.73 6.12 -17.90
N GLU A 51 3.82 5.57 -18.45
CA GLU A 51 4.58 6.20 -19.52
C GLU A 51 3.74 6.32 -20.81
N ALA A 52 3.02 5.26 -21.19
CA ALA A 52 2.13 5.27 -22.34
C ALA A 52 0.98 6.29 -22.20
N ILE A 53 0.36 6.38 -21.02
CA ILE A 53 -0.70 7.37 -20.74
C ILE A 53 -0.11 8.79 -20.78
N GLY A 54 1.04 9.02 -20.16
CA GLY A 54 1.72 10.32 -20.19
C GLY A 54 2.09 10.76 -21.61
N GLY A 55 2.60 9.83 -22.43
CA GLY A 55 2.90 10.06 -23.83
C GLY A 55 1.66 10.39 -24.65
N ALA A 56 0.56 9.63 -24.48
CA ALA A 56 -0.69 9.86 -25.18
C ALA A 56 -1.30 11.24 -24.86
N ILE A 57 -1.27 11.68 -23.60
CA ILE A 57 -1.76 13.00 -23.18
C ILE A 57 -0.88 14.10 -23.79
N THR A 58 0.44 13.92 -23.80
CA THR A 58 1.40 14.89 -24.36
C THR A 58 1.22 15.05 -25.88
N LEU A 59 0.99 13.96 -26.61
CA LEU A 59 0.72 13.98 -28.05
C LEU A 59 -0.63 14.64 -28.38
N SER A 60 -1.66 14.42 -27.55
CA SER A 60 -3.02 14.90 -27.84
C SER A 60 -3.24 16.38 -27.47
N TYR A 61 -2.65 16.85 -26.37
CA TYR A 61 -2.91 18.19 -25.81
C TYR A 61 -1.69 19.12 -25.82
N GLY A 62 -0.55 18.65 -26.30
CA GLY A 62 0.71 19.37 -26.32
C GLY A 62 1.41 19.42 -24.96
N PHE A 63 2.74 19.56 -24.98
CA PHE A 63 3.59 19.48 -23.79
C PHE A 63 3.22 20.50 -22.69
N HIS A 64 2.95 21.76 -23.08
CA HIS A 64 2.72 22.82 -22.10
C HIS A 64 1.46 22.58 -21.25
N ASN A 65 0.37 22.16 -21.88
CA ASN A 65 -0.89 21.90 -21.19
C ASN A 65 -0.85 20.56 -20.44
N ALA A 66 -0.26 19.53 -21.06
CA ALA A 66 -0.08 18.22 -20.42
C ALA A 66 0.78 18.32 -19.15
N PHE A 67 1.89 19.08 -19.19
CA PHE A 67 2.77 19.28 -18.04
C PHE A 67 2.05 19.97 -16.88
N ALA A 68 1.32 21.07 -17.16
CA ALA A 68 0.54 21.78 -16.14
C ALA A 68 -0.55 20.88 -15.52
N ALA A 69 -1.24 20.09 -16.35
CA ALA A 69 -2.27 19.15 -15.89
C ALA A 69 -1.69 18.03 -15.00
N ILE A 70 -0.57 17.41 -15.41
CA ILE A 70 0.10 16.37 -14.62
C ILE A 70 0.55 16.92 -13.26
N LEU A 71 1.09 18.13 -13.23
CA LEU A 71 1.55 18.77 -12.00
C LEU A 71 0.37 19.05 -11.05
N LEU A 72 -0.73 19.60 -11.58
CA LEU A 72 -1.96 19.86 -10.83
C LEU A 72 -2.54 18.56 -10.23
N VAL A 73 -2.67 17.51 -11.04
CA VAL A 73 -3.21 16.22 -10.59
C VAL A 73 -2.30 15.59 -9.54
N SER A 74 -0.98 15.64 -9.73
CA SER A 74 0.00 15.15 -8.76
C SER A 74 -0.12 15.88 -7.41
N LEU A 75 -0.33 17.19 -7.44
CA LEU A 75 -0.56 17.99 -6.23
C LEU A 75 -1.84 17.57 -5.50
N ILE A 76 -2.94 17.38 -6.23
CA ILE A 76 -4.22 16.94 -5.67
C ILE A 76 -4.09 15.56 -5.03
N ILE A 77 -3.44 14.62 -5.72
CA ILE A 77 -3.17 13.27 -5.20
C ILE A 77 -2.31 13.35 -3.94
N PHE A 78 -1.28 14.19 -3.92
CA PHE A 78 -0.41 14.35 -2.75
C PHE A 78 -1.17 14.91 -1.54
N ILE A 79 -1.97 15.97 -1.74
CA ILE A 79 -2.76 16.60 -0.67
C ILE A 79 -3.82 15.63 -0.12
N THR A 80 -4.44 14.82 -0.98
CA THR A 80 -5.45 13.85 -0.55
C THR A 80 -4.83 12.62 0.13
N ASN A 81 -3.67 12.14 -0.33
CA ASN A 81 -2.99 11.01 0.29
C ASN A 81 -2.31 11.34 1.62
N LEU A 82 -1.88 12.59 1.83
CA LEU A 82 -1.21 13.00 3.07
C LEU A 82 -2.04 12.74 4.34
N PRO A 83 -3.32 13.18 4.46
CA PRO A 83 -4.14 12.89 5.64
C PRO A 83 -4.45 11.38 5.75
N ILE A 84 -4.72 10.70 4.64
CA ILE A 84 -5.01 9.26 4.62
C ILE A 84 -3.83 8.46 5.18
N ALA A 85 -2.62 8.72 4.67
CA ALA A 85 -1.39 8.08 5.12
C ALA A 85 -1.06 8.43 6.58
N TYR A 86 -1.29 9.69 6.99
CA TYR A 86 -1.09 10.12 8.37
C TYR A 86 -1.98 9.32 9.34
N TYR A 87 -3.30 9.27 9.07
CA TYR A 87 -4.24 8.54 9.91
C TYR A 87 -4.02 7.03 9.87
N ALA A 88 -3.76 6.45 8.70
CA ALA A 88 -3.42 5.04 8.57
C ALA A 88 -2.18 4.68 9.42
N SER A 89 -1.13 5.52 9.37
CA SER A 89 0.09 5.29 10.15
C SER A 89 -0.08 5.53 11.65
N ARG A 90 -0.96 6.46 12.07
CA ARG A 90 -1.23 6.76 13.49
C ARG A 90 -2.03 5.64 14.14
N TYR A 91 -3.04 5.13 13.44
CA TYR A 91 -3.93 4.08 13.93
C TYR A 91 -3.47 2.66 13.58
N ASN A 92 -2.37 2.50 12.81
CA ASN A 92 -1.82 1.20 12.37
C ASN A 92 -2.86 0.37 11.62
N ILE A 93 -3.65 1.04 10.78
CA ILE A 93 -4.74 0.44 10.00
C ILE A 93 -4.15 -0.16 8.72
N ASP A 94 -4.47 -1.44 8.49
CA ASP A 94 -4.13 -2.12 7.24
C ASP A 94 -5.20 -1.85 6.17
N MET A 95 -4.81 -1.86 4.90
CA MET A 95 -5.72 -1.59 3.78
C MET A 95 -6.85 -2.64 3.71
N ASP A 96 -6.56 -3.87 4.13
CA ASP A 96 -7.54 -4.96 4.23
C ASP A 96 -8.61 -4.72 5.31
N LEU A 97 -8.31 -3.94 6.35
CA LEU A 97 -9.30 -3.56 7.37
C LEU A 97 -10.21 -2.43 6.86
N LEU A 98 -9.68 -1.50 6.07
CA LEU A 98 -10.47 -0.42 5.46
C LEU A 98 -11.50 -0.97 4.48
N THR A 99 -11.14 -1.97 3.68
CA THR A 99 -12.07 -2.60 2.73
C THR A 99 -13.14 -3.44 3.43
N ARG A 100 -12.79 -4.08 4.56
CA ARG A 100 -13.74 -4.83 5.40
C ARG A 100 -14.71 -3.95 6.18
N GLY A 101 -14.29 -2.74 6.58
CA GLY A 101 -15.14 -1.78 7.29
C GLY A 101 -15.98 -0.87 6.40
N ALA A 102 -15.73 -0.88 5.08
CA ALA A 102 -16.49 -0.10 4.10
C ALA A 102 -17.78 -0.78 3.62
N GLY A 103 -18.10 -1.98 4.13
CA GLY A 103 -19.31 -2.75 3.87
C GLY A 103 -20.17 -2.92 5.11
#